data_AF-A0A2C5ZXJ0-F1
#
_entry.id   AF-A0A2C5ZXJ0-F1
#
_cell.length_a   1.000
_cell.length_b   1.000
_cell.length_c   1.000
_cell.angle_alpha   90.00
_cell.angle_beta   90.00
_cell.angle_gamma   90.00
#
_symmetry.space_group_name_H-M   'P 1'
#
loop_
_entity.id
_entity.type
_entity.pdbx_description
1 polymer ?
#
loop_
_entity_poly.entity_id
_entity_poly.type
_entity_poly.pdbx_seq_one_letter_code
_entity_poly.pdbx_strand_id
1 'polypeptide(L)'
;MENMVFLIDLPRLDKGADHESTLFSQELERFLRSMGVEDKMVDSLASYNFSKTAGLGFVYTRPGGHRDGSFERIGYCGLGSTVTALGLATTDPVEVDLACASLGAIKYSLIESIYNACQGDGGMKEYLARINRKPGVNHSGSLGAYQLLKDRFRIYFPTNRTVRDSRGGEAAGGTICLQSRWWHSPDFPTELGPSG
;
A
#
# COMPACT_ATOMS: atom_id res chain seq x y z
N MET A 1 -7.14 10.07 18.98
CA MET A 1 -7.17 9.73 17.56
C MET A 1 -6.56 10.88 16.80
N GLU A 2 -5.47 10.62 16.09
CA GLU A 2 -4.85 11.54 15.15
C GLU A 2 -5.24 11.09 13.75
N ASN A 3 -5.71 12.02 12.92
CA ASN A 3 -6.16 11.74 11.56
C ASN A 3 -5.42 12.68 10.61
N MET A 4 -5.07 12.18 9.43
CA MET A 4 -4.48 12.96 8.35
C MET A 4 -5.47 13.05 7.20
N VAL A 5 -5.54 14.21 6.55
CA VAL A 5 -6.39 14.44 5.38
C VAL A 5 -5.53 14.95 4.25
N PHE A 6 -5.64 14.32 3.09
CA PHE A 6 -5.04 14.81 1.84
C PHE A 6 -6.04 15.75 1.16
N LEU A 7 -5.62 16.98 0.90
CA LEU A 7 -6.42 17.99 0.20
C LEU A 7 -5.65 18.47 -1.02
N ILE A 8 -6.33 18.52 -2.17
CA ILE A 8 -5.79 19.05 -3.41
C ILE A 8 -6.85 19.88 -4.12
N ASP A 9 -6.41 20.96 -4.72
CA ASP A 9 -7.23 21.86 -5.52
C ASP A 9 -7.17 21.47 -7.00
N LEU A 10 -8.33 21.14 -7.57
CA LEU A 10 -8.52 20.74 -8.96
C LEU A 10 -9.52 21.71 -9.59
N PRO A 11 -9.08 22.86 -10.14
CA PRO A 11 -9.99 23.85 -10.68
C PRO A 11 -10.69 23.33 -11.93
N ARG A 12 -11.91 23.83 -12.19
CA ARG A 12 -12.65 23.51 -13.40
C ARG A 12 -11.94 24.10 -14.61
N LEU A 13 -11.87 23.34 -15.70
CA LEU A 13 -11.35 23.78 -16.98
C LEU A 13 -12.33 24.76 -17.67
N ASP A 14 -11.77 25.68 -18.44
CA ASP A 14 -12.54 26.55 -19.33
C ASP A 14 -13.23 25.73 -20.43
N LYS A 15 -14.32 26.26 -20.98
CA LYS A 15 -15.07 25.59 -22.05
C LYS A 15 -14.17 25.42 -23.29
N GLY A 16 -13.92 24.16 -23.68
CA GLY A 16 -13.11 23.82 -24.85
C GLY A 16 -11.60 23.75 -24.56
N ALA A 17 -11.17 23.90 -23.31
CA ALA A 17 -9.80 23.59 -22.92
C ALA A 17 -9.56 22.07 -23.00
N ASP A 18 -8.34 21.69 -23.39
CA ASP A 18 -7.95 20.28 -23.48
C ASP A 18 -7.75 19.70 -22.09
N HIS A 19 -8.19 18.45 -21.90
CA HIS A 19 -8.04 17.74 -20.64
C HIS A 19 -6.79 16.87 -20.68
N GLU A 20 -5.77 17.27 -19.92
CA GLU A 20 -4.60 16.43 -19.72
C GLU A 20 -4.85 15.40 -18.62
N SER A 21 -4.91 14.13 -19.02
CA SER A 21 -5.05 13.01 -18.09
C SER A 21 -3.71 12.70 -17.44
N THR A 22 -3.70 12.57 -16.11
CA THR A 22 -2.54 12.12 -15.34
C THR A 22 -2.69 10.67 -14.92
N LEU A 23 -1.60 10.03 -14.50
CA LEU A 23 -1.68 8.68 -13.91
C LEU A 23 -2.69 8.62 -12.77
N PHE A 24 -2.68 9.64 -11.89
CA PHE A 24 -3.62 9.77 -10.79
C PHE A 24 -5.07 9.81 -11.25
N SER A 25 -5.42 10.65 -12.23
CA SER A 25 -6.81 10.79 -12.69
C SER A 25 -7.32 9.51 -13.33
N GLN A 26 -6.48 8.82 -14.11
CA GLN A 26 -6.84 7.55 -14.74
C GLN A 26 -7.15 6.46 -13.70
N GLU A 27 -6.29 6.31 -12.69
CA GLU A 27 -6.50 5.30 -11.64
C GLU A 27 -7.68 5.67 -10.72
N LEU A 28 -7.92 6.96 -10.46
CA LEU A 28 -9.12 7.43 -9.76
C LEU A 28 -10.40 7.09 -10.53
N GLU A 29 -10.47 7.38 -11.82
CA GLU A 29 -11.63 7.04 -12.66
C GLU A 29 -11.90 5.53 -12.67
N ARG A 30 -10.85 4.72 -12.83
CA ARG A 30 -10.95 3.25 -12.78
C ARG A 30 -11.48 2.79 -11.43
N PHE A 31 -10.97 3.33 -10.34
CA PHE A 31 -11.45 3.02 -9.00
C PHE A 31 -12.93 3.36 -8.84
N LEU A 32 -13.36 4.56 -9.22
CA LEU A 32 -14.76 5.00 -9.11
C LEU A 32 -15.71 4.10 -9.91
N ARG A 33 -15.36 3.77 -11.17
CA ARG A 33 -16.16 2.83 -11.97
C ARG A 33 -16.21 1.45 -11.33
N SER A 34 -15.10 0.99 -10.76
CA SER A 34 -15.04 -0.30 -10.07
C SER A 34 -15.88 -0.34 -8.78
N MET A 35 -16.13 0.81 -8.17
CA MET A 35 -17.02 0.98 -7.02
C MET A 35 -18.50 1.11 -7.43
N GLY A 36 -18.80 1.09 -8.73
CA GLY A 36 -20.16 1.20 -9.27
C GLY A 36 -20.69 2.64 -9.36
N VAL A 37 -19.81 3.64 -9.36
CA VAL A 37 -20.19 5.03 -9.63
C VAL A 37 -20.65 5.17 -11.08
N GLU A 38 -21.74 5.91 -11.32
CA GLU A 38 -22.31 6.10 -12.65
C GLU A 38 -21.29 6.74 -13.61
N ASP A 39 -21.19 6.21 -14.83
CA ASP A 39 -20.22 6.66 -15.83
C ASP A 39 -20.29 8.17 -16.08
N LYS A 40 -21.49 8.76 -16.16
CA LYS A 40 -21.64 10.22 -16.33
C LYS A 40 -20.99 11.04 -15.21
N MET A 41 -21.00 10.53 -13.99
CA MET A 41 -20.37 11.20 -12.85
C MET A 41 -18.86 11.08 -12.94
N VAL A 42 -18.34 9.92 -13.34
CA VAL A 42 -16.90 9.74 -13.55
C VAL A 42 -16.41 10.57 -14.74
N ASP A 43 -17.13 10.58 -15.85
CA ASP A 43 -16.82 11.36 -17.05
C ASP A 43 -16.81 12.87 -16.76
N SER A 44 -17.57 13.33 -15.75
CA SER A 44 -17.55 14.73 -15.32
C SER A 44 -16.18 15.17 -14.77
N LEU A 45 -15.32 14.25 -14.34
CA LEU A 45 -13.95 14.55 -13.90
C LEU A 45 -13.09 15.15 -15.01
N ALA A 46 -13.38 14.84 -16.28
CA ALA A 46 -12.70 15.45 -17.43
C ALA A 46 -12.92 16.98 -17.51
N SER A 47 -13.90 17.53 -16.78
CA SER A 47 -14.10 18.98 -16.67
C SER A 47 -13.13 19.69 -15.71
N TYR A 48 -12.21 18.96 -15.06
CA TYR A 48 -11.29 19.51 -14.05
C TYR A 48 -9.83 19.34 -14.47
N ASN A 49 -8.99 20.25 -13.99
CA ASN A 49 -7.56 20.27 -14.27
C ASN A 49 -6.79 19.40 -13.26
N PHE A 50 -6.26 18.27 -13.73
CA PHE A 50 -5.45 17.34 -12.94
C PHE A 50 -3.94 17.56 -13.06
N SER A 51 -3.45 18.62 -13.71
CA SER A 51 -1.99 18.85 -13.86
C SER A 51 -1.22 18.83 -12.53
N LYS A 52 -1.82 19.29 -11.43
CA LYS A 52 -1.22 19.24 -10.08
C LYS A 52 -1.04 17.81 -9.52
N THR A 53 -1.64 16.80 -10.13
CA THR A 53 -1.46 15.38 -9.75
C THR A 53 -0.42 14.66 -10.61
N ALA A 54 0.32 15.35 -11.48
CA ALA A 54 1.31 14.72 -12.36
C ALA A 54 2.40 13.93 -11.60
N GLY A 55 2.81 14.40 -10.43
CA GLY A 55 3.76 13.71 -9.55
C GLY A 55 3.12 12.81 -8.49
N LEU A 56 1.82 12.55 -8.59
CA LEU A 56 1.07 11.77 -7.60
C LEU A 56 0.57 10.45 -8.20
N GLY A 57 0.56 9.42 -7.36
CA GLY A 57 0.00 8.12 -7.68
C GLY A 57 -1.26 7.85 -6.87
N PHE A 58 -2.30 7.31 -7.50
CA PHE A 58 -3.51 6.87 -6.81
C PHE A 58 -3.48 5.35 -6.66
N VAL A 59 -3.17 4.87 -5.45
CA VAL A 59 -3.08 3.43 -5.12
C VAL A 59 -4.31 3.03 -4.32
N TYR A 60 -5.00 1.98 -4.76
CA TYR A 60 -6.21 1.48 -4.11
C TYR A 60 -6.24 -0.04 -4.02
N THR A 61 -7.13 -0.57 -3.18
CA THR A 61 -7.39 -2.01 -3.07
C THR A 61 -8.84 -2.29 -3.40
N ARG A 62 -9.10 -3.41 -4.11
CA ARG A 62 -10.44 -3.90 -4.42
C ARG A 62 -10.55 -5.39 -4.08
N PRO A 63 -11.58 -5.83 -3.35
CA PRO A 63 -11.80 -7.25 -3.10
C PRO A 63 -12.12 -7.98 -4.41
N GLY A 64 -11.65 -9.23 -4.55
CA GLY A 64 -11.94 -10.07 -5.72
C GLY A 64 -10.76 -10.93 -6.17
N GLY A 65 -11.04 -11.91 -7.03
CA GLY A 65 -10.03 -12.69 -7.74
C GLY A 65 -9.67 -12.02 -9.06
N HIS A 66 -8.56 -11.29 -9.09
CA HIS A 66 -8.13 -10.48 -10.24
C HIS A 66 -7.31 -11.33 -11.22
N ARG A 67 -8.00 -12.11 -12.06
CA ARG A 67 -7.41 -13.07 -13.02
C ARG A 67 -7.15 -12.49 -14.41
N ASP A 68 -7.60 -11.27 -14.66
CA ASP A 68 -7.61 -10.58 -15.96
C ASP A 68 -6.44 -9.61 -16.14
N GLY A 69 -5.35 -9.78 -15.38
CA GLY A 69 -4.20 -8.85 -15.39
C GLY A 69 -4.42 -7.57 -14.57
N SER A 70 -5.63 -7.33 -14.03
CA SER A 70 -5.88 -6.19 -13.13
C SER A 70 -5.16 -6.30 -11.78
N PHE A 71 -4.57 -7.46 -11.47
CA PHE A 71 -3.78 -7.66 -10.25
C PHE A 71 -2.58 -6.70 -10.17
N GLU A 72 -1.96 -6.33 -11.30
CA GLU A 72 -0.82 -5.40 -11.34
C GLU A 72 -1.17 -3.98 -10.89
N ARG A 73 -2.46 -3.67 -10.75
CA ARG A 73 -2.98 -2.30 -10.52
C ARG A 73 -3.54 -2.05 -9.13
N ILE A 74 -3.66 -3.09 -8.31
CA ILE A 74 -4.30 -2.99 -6.99
C ILE A 74 -3.36 -3.45 -5.87
N GLY A 75 -3.64 -2.99 -4.66
CA GLY A 75 -2.87 -3.38 -3.47
C GLY A 75 -1.38 -3.04 -3.64
N TYR A 76 -0.50 -3.90 -3.12
CA TYR A 76 0.94 -3.69 -3.22
C TYR A 76 1.47 -3.83 -4.65
N CYS A 77 0.86 -4.64 -5.52
CA CYS A 77 1.25 -4.69 -6.93
C CYS A 77 0.98 -3.34 -7.61
N GLY A 78 -0.19 -2.75 -7.36
CA GLY A 78 -0.55 -1.40 -7.82
C GLY A 78 0.40 -0.33 -7.29
N LEU A 79 0.85 -0.45 -6.04
CA LEU A 79 1.89 0.42 -5.48
C LEU A 79 3.19 0.34 -6.30
N GLY A 80 3.68 -0.87 -6.58
CA GLY A 80 4.91 -1.06 -7.37
C GLY A 80 4.80 -0.51 -8.79
N SER A 81 3.70 -0.80 -9.48
CA SER A 81 3.40 -0.24 -10.79
C SER A 81 3.38 1.30 -10.78
N THR A 82 2.82 1.88 -9.71
CA THR A 82 2.74 3.34 -9.53
C THR A 82 4.12 3.95 -9.30
N VAL A 83 4.93 3.35 -8.42
CA VAL A 83 6.33 3.79 -8.17
C VAL A 83 7.13 3.78 -9.46
N THR A 84 7.00 2.72 -10.27
CA THR A 84 7.65 2.64 -11.58
C THR A 84 7.14 3.70 -12.55
N ALA A 85 5.83 3.89 -12.65
CA ALA A 85 5.23 4.87 -13.56
C ALA A 85 5.58 6.32 -13.22
N LEU A 86 5.85 6.62 -11.93
CA LEU A 86 6.36 7.92 -11.48
C LEU A 86 7.88 8.09 -11.69
N GLY A 87 8.58 7.08 -12.21
CA GLY A 87 10.02 7.12 -12.40
C GLY A 87 10.83 7.00 -11.10
N LEU A 88 10.22 6.46 -10.03
CA LEU A 88 10.84 6.31 -8.70
C LEU A 88 11.38 4.90 -8.45
N ALA A 89 11.21 3.97 -9.40
CA ALA A 89 11.71 2.61 -9.26
C ALA A 89 13.24 2.59 -9.12
N THR A 90 13.73 1.73 -8.23
CA THR A 90 15.16 1.63 -7.93
C THR A 90 15.56 0.22 -7.55
N THR A 91 16.81 -0.12 -7.81
CA THR A 91 17.46 -1.33 -7.28
C THR A 91 18.15 -1.09 -5.95
N ASP A 92 18.37 0.17 -5.58
CA ASP A 92 19.04 0.54 -4.34
C ASP A 92 18.14 0.24 -3.12
N PRO A 93 18.74 -0.07 -1.96
CA PRO A 93 17.97 -0.24 -0.72
C PRO A 93 17.17 1.02 -0.38
N VAL A 94 15.92 0.84 0.06
CA VAL A 94 15.02 1.92 0.48
C VAL A 94 14.67 1.76 1.96
N GLU A 95 14.37 2.85 2.65
CA GLU A 95 13.79 2.82 4.00
C GLU A 95 12.27 2.84 3.89
N VAL A 96 11.58 1.97 4.64
CA VAL A 96 10.12 1.88 4.65
C VAL A 96 9.61 1.95 6.08
N ASP A 97 8.83 2.99 6.37
CA ASP A 97 8.13 3.17 7.64
C ASP A 97 6.62 2.95 7.43
N LEU A 98 6.08 1.90 8.03
CA LEU A 98 4.65 1.57 7.98
C LEU A 98 3.96 1.98 9.28
N ALA A 99 3.23 3.09 9.24
CA ALA A 99 2.34 3.49 10.34
C ALA A 99 0.93 2.92 10.15
N CYS A 100 0.40 2.22 11.15
CA CYS A 100 -0.92 1.62 11.08
C CYS A 100 -1.63 1.56 12.44
N ALA A 101 -2.97 1.64 12.41
CA ALA A 101 -3.82 1.44 13.59
C ALA A 101 -4.34 0.00 13.70
N SER A 102 -4.10 -0.84 12.70
CA SER A 102 -4.55 -2.23 12.66
C SER A 102 -3.48 -3.12 12.02
N LEU A 103 -3.21 -4.26 12.67
CA LEU A 103 -2.30 -5.28 12.19
C LEU A 103 -3.05 -6.61 12.11
N GLY A 104 -3.11 -7.16 10.89
CA GLY A 104 -3.62 -8.51 10.62
C GLY A 104 -2.60 -9.60 10.97
N ALA A 105 -2.88 -10.82 10.51
CA ALA A 105 -1.92 -11.93 10.53
C ALA A 105 -0.82 -11.73 9.47
N ILE A 106 0.00 -10.68 9.64
CA ILE A 106 1.08 -10.35 8.73
C ILE A 106 2.18 -11.42 8.77
N LYS A 107 2.82 -11.63 7.63
CA LYS A 107 3.93 -12.58 7.44
C LYS A 107 5.06 -11.88 6.71
N TYR A 108 6.26 -12.40 6.87
CA TYR A 108 7.45 -11.90 6.16
C TYR A 108 7.30 -11.81 4.64
N SER A 109 6.62 -12.77 4.02
CA SER A 109 6.38 -12.73 2.57
C SER A 109 5.57 -11.50 2.15
N LEU A 110 4.62 -11.06 2.96
CA LEU A 110 3.84 -9.85 2.66
C LEU A 110 4.70 -8.59 2.83
N ILE A 111 5.54 -8.54 3.88
CA ILE A 111 6.47 -7.42 4.11
C ILE A 111 7.47 -7.32 2.96
N GLU A 112 8.01 -8.44 2.53
CA GLU A 112 8.91 -8.52 1.37
C GLU A 112 8.20 -8.04 0.10
N SER A 113 6.95 -8.43 -0.15
CA SER A 113 6.18 -7.94 -1.29
C SER A 113 5.92 -6.43 -1.22
N ILE A 114 5.61 -5.87 -0.05
CA ILE A 114 5.43 -4.42 0.13
C ILE A 114 6.77 -3.68 -0.09
N TYR A 115 7.87 -4.18 0.49
CA TYR A 115 9.20 -3.60 0.31
C TYR A 115 9.61 -3.60 -1.18
N ASN A 116 9.41 -4.71 -1.87
CA ASN A 116 9.67 -4.81 -3.31
C ASN A 116 8.78 -3.85 -4.12
N ALA A 117 7.52 -3.67 -3.73
CA ALA A 117 6.63 -2.68 -4.34
C ALA A 117 7.12 -1.24 -4.12
N CYS A 118 7.65 -0.91 -2.93
CA CYS A 118 8.30 0.39 -2.69
C CYS A 118 9.52 0.63 -3.59
N GLN A 119 10.15 -0.43 -4.11
CA GLN A 119 11.22 -0.36 -5.11
C GLN A 119 10.72 -0.37 -6.57
N GLY A 120 9.41 -0.50 -6.80
CA GLY A 120 8.78 -0.51 -8.12
C GLY A 120 8.37 -1.89 -8.64
N ASP A 121 8.49 -2.98 -7.86
CA ASP A 121 8.06 -4.31 -8.30
C ASP A 121 6.53 -4.43 -8.30
N GLY A 122 5.93 -4.62 -9.49
CA GLY A 122 4.49 -4.83 -9.67
C GLY A 122 3.98 -6.22 -9.26
N GLY A 123 4.67 -6.93 -8.36
CA GLY A 123 4.33 -8.28 -7.91
C GLY A 123 4.94 -9.40 -8.77
N MET A 124 5.83 -9.06 -9.71
CA MET A 124 6.44 -10.03 -10.61
C MET A 124 7.47 -10.91 -9.91
N LYS A 125 8.26 -10.37 -8.97
CA LYS A 125 9.20 -11.18 -8.19
C LYS A 125 8.48 -12.30 -7.45
N GLU A 126 7.37 -11.98 -6.78
CA GLU A 126 6.57 -12.96 -6.06
C GLU A 126 5.92 -13.98 -7.00
N TYR A 127 5.34 -13.51 -8.11
CA TYR A 127 4.74 -14.38 -9.12
C TYR A 127 5.76 -15.38 -9.68
N LEU A 128 6.94 -14.90 -10.09
CA LEU A 128 8.03 -15.72 -10.61
C LEU A 128 8.53 -16.73 -9.57
N ALA A 129 8.64 -16.33 -8.29
CA ALA A 129 9.02 -17.24 -7.21
C ALA A 129 7.97 -18.35 -7.00
N ARG A 130 6.68 -18.05 -7.18
CA ARG A 130 5.60 -19.04 -7.06
C ARG A 130 5.58 -20.03 -8.22
N ILE A 131 5.75 -19.58 -9.46
CA ILE A 131 5.72 -20.49 -10.64
C ILE A 131 6.97 -21.37 -10.72
N ASN A 132 8.12 -20.87 -10.26
CA ASN A 132 9.39 -21.61 -10.27
C ASN A 132 9.55 -22.51 -9.04
N ARG A 133 8.54 -22.57 -8.17
CA ARG A 133 8.61 -23.33 -6.92
C ARG A 133 8.66 -24.82 -7.21
N LYS A 134 9.77 -25.46 -6.85
CA LYS A 134 9.87 -26.93 -6.79
C LYS A 134 9.04 -27.44 -5.60
N PRO A 135 8.26 -28.53 -5.74
CA PRO A 135 7.52 -29.12 -4.62
C PRO A 135 8.47 -29.49 -3.48
N GLY A 136 8.14 -29.09 -2.24
CA GLY A 136 8.89 -29.48 -1.04
C GLY A 136 9.97 -28.49 -0.56
N VAL A 137 10.27 -27.42 -1.31
CA VAL A 137 11.18 -26.37 -0.83
C VAL A 137 10.35 -25.22 -0.24
N ASN A 138 10.51 -24.99 1.06
CA ASN A 138 10.03 -23.79 1.73
C ASN A 138 11.05 -22.68 1.47
N HIS A 139 10.73 -21.76 0.57
CA HIS A 139 11.40 -20.46 0.57
C HIS A 139 10.96 -19.71 1.83
N SER A 140 11.62 -19.99 2.96
CA SER A 140 11.92 -18.89 3.85
C SER A 140 12.79 -17.92 3.03
N GLY A 141 12.59 -16.61 3.14
CA GLY A 141 13.48 -15.63 2.50
C GLY A 141 14.95 -16.00 2.71
N SER A 142 15.85 -15.55 1.83
CA SER A 142 17.27 -15.74 2.11
C SER A 142 17.61 -15.07 3.45
N LEU A 143 18.55 -15.62 4.22
CA LEU A 143 18.99 -14.99 5.47
C LEU A 143 19.36 -13.50 5.27
N GLY A 144 19.90 -13.15 4.09
CA GLY A 144 20.20 -11.78 3.71
C GLY A 144 18.96 -10.90 3.48
N ALA A 145 17.89 -11.44 2.87
CA ALA A 145 16.63 -10.71 2.70
C ALA A 145 15.96 -10.41 4.06
N TYR A 146 16.01 -11.36 4.99
CA TYR A 146 15.51 -11.12 6.35
C TYR A 146 16.27 -10.03 7.08
N GLN A 147 17.61 -10.04 7.01
CA GLN A 147 18.40 -9.01 7.68
C GLN A 147 18.15 -7.63 7.06
N LEU A 148 18.08 -7.54 5.73
CA LEU A 148 17.75 -6.29 5.04
C LEU A 148 16.41 -5.72 5.50
N LEU A 149 15.37 -6.55 5.58
CA LEU A 149 14.04 -6.11 6.03
C LEU A 149 14.07 -5.65 7.49
N LYS A 150 14.84 -6.32 8.36
CA LYS A 150 15.03 -5.88 9.75
C LYS A 150 15.70 -4.51 9.86
N ASP A 151 16.64 -4.23 8.98
CA ASP A 151 17.39 -2.97 9.03
C ASP A 151 16.62 -1.80 8.40
N ARG A 152 15.72 -2.10 7.43
CA ARG A 152 15.13 -1.10 6.53
C ARG A 152 13.61 -0.97 6.56
N PHE A 153 12.90 -1.90 7.21
CA PHE A 153 11.43 -1.87 7.30
C PHE A 153 10.98 -1.77 8.76
N ARG A 154 10.29 -0.68 9.12
CA ARG A 154 9.81 -0.43 10.48
C ARG A 154 8.29 -0.35 10.52
N ILE A 155 7.67 -1.02 11.49
CA ILE A 155 6.22 -0.94 11.71
C ILE A 155 5.95 -0.11 12.96
N TYR A 156 5.30 1.02 12.78
CA TYR A 156 4.82 1.86 13.87
C TYR A 156 3.39 1.47 14.22
N PHE A 157 3.23 0.92 15.41
CA PHE A 157 1.94 0.55 16.00
C PHE A 157 1.87 1.04 17.45
N PRO A 158 0.73 1.58 17.93
CA PRO A 158 0.65 2.09 19.29
C PRO A 158 0.88 0.99 20.33
N THR A 159 1.81 1.21 21.27
CA THR A 159 1.99 0.30 22.42
C THR A 159 0.85 0.47 23.42
N ASN A 160 0.65 -0.53 24.29
CA ASN A 160 -0.31 -0.40 25.40
C ASN A 160 -0.04 0.86 26.25
N ARG A 161 1.23 1.13 26.56
CA ARG A 161 1.63 2.33 27.30
C ARG A 161 1.24 3.60 26.55
N THR A 162 1.56 3.69 25.25
CA THR A 162 1.21 4.85 24.42
C THR A 162 -0.30 5.13 24.42
N VAL A 163 -1.13 4.09 24.38
CA VAL A 163 -2.59 4.24 24.42
C VAL A 163 -3.07 4.69 25.80
N ARG A 164 -2.59 4.06 26.87
CA ARG A 164 -2.93 4.39 28.27
C ARG A 164 -2.55 5.81 28.64
N ASP A 165 -1.38 6.25 28.22
CA ASP A 165 -0.83 7.58 28.51
C ASP A 165 -1.42 8.66 27.56
N SER A 166 -2.21 8.27 26.55
CA SER A 166 -2.84 9.21 25.62
C SER A 166 -4.01 9.95 26.25
N ARG A 167 -4.38 11.11 25.68
CA ARG A 167 -5.57 11.89 26.10
C ARG A 167 -6.87 11.06 26.12
N GLY A 168 -6.98 10.05 25.25
CA GLY A 168 -8.16 9.19 25.17
C GLY A 168 -8.14 7.99 26.12
N GLY A 169 -6.99 7.71 26.77
CA GLY A 169 -6.78 6.55 27.63
C GLY A 169 -7.11 5.22 26.94
N GLU A 170 -7.33 4.17 27.76
CA GLU A 170 -7.68 2.83 27.29
C GLU A 170 -8.98 2.79 26.45
N ALA A 171 -9.91 3.71 26.72
CA ALA A 171 -11.17 3.82 25.98
C ALA A 171 -10.97 4.16 24.49
N ALA A 172 -9.85 4.79 24.12
CA ALA A 172 -9.49 5.05 22.73
C ALA A 172 -8.91 3.81 22.00
N GLY A 173 -8.67 2.71 22.72
CA GLY A 173 -8.13 1.46 22.14
C GLY A 173 -9.09 0.74 21.20
N GLY A 174 -10.40 1.06 21.21
CA GLY A 174 -11.40 0.40 20.36
C GLY A 174 -11.19 0.54 18.85
N THR A 175 -10.36 1.50 18.42
CA THR A 175 -9.98 1.68 17.01
C THR A 175 -8.56 1.19 16.69
N ILE A 176 -7.90 0.54 17.66
CA ILE A 176 -6.55 -0.03 17.53
C ILE A 176 -6.66 -1.56 17.58
N CYS A 177 -6.32 -2.24 16.49
CA CYS A 177 -6.65 -3.66 16.31
C CYS A 177 -5.39 -4.50 16.10
N LEU A 178 -5.07 -5.34 17.09
CA LEU A 178 -4.10 -6.43 16.97
C LEU A 178 -4.58 -7.60 17.82
N GLN A 179 -4.73 -8.78 17.23
CA GLN A 179 -5.16 -9.96 17.97
C GLN A 179 -3.96 -10.70 18.56
N SER A 180 -4.06 -11.04 19.85
CA SER A 180 -3.01 -11.80 20.56
C SER A 180 -2.59 -13.09 19.84
N ARG A 181 -3.55 -13.81 19.24
CA ARG A 181 -3.23 -15.04 18.46
C ARG A 181 -2.31 -14.79 17.27
N TRP A 182 -2.36 -13.60 16.66
CA TRP A 182 -1.48 -13.26 15.54
C TRP A 182 -0.10 -12.89 16.04
N TRP A 183 -0.02 -12.09 17.11
CA TRP A 183 1.25 -11.72 17.74
C TRP A 183 2.07 -12.94 18.19
N HIS A 184 1.42 -13.96 18.77
CA HIS A 184 2.08 -15.18 19.23
C HIS A 184 2.27 -16.24 18.13
N SER A 185 1.93 -15.93 16.87
CA SER A 185 2.17 -16.85 15.75
C SER A 185 3.66 -16.91 15.43
N PRO A 186 4.24 -18.11 15.16
CA PRO A 186 5.68 -18.24 14.88
C PRO A 186 6.13 -17.48 13.61
N ASP A 187 5.22 -17.26 12.66
CA ASP A 187 5.48 -16.51 11.43
C ASP A 187 5.35 -14.99 11.59
N PHE A 188 4.94 -14.49 12.77
CA PHE A 188 4.69 -13.06 12.97
C PHE A 188 6.02 -12.31 13.19
N PRO A 189 6.26 -11.20 12.47
CA PRO A 189 7.52 -10.48 12.46
C PRO A 189 7.63 -9.51 13.65
N THR A 190 7.63 -10.06 14.87
CA THR A 190 7.65 -9.26 16.12
C THR A 190 8.84 -8.31 16.21
N GLU A 191 9.97 -8.68 15.61
CA GLU A 191 11.20 -7.89 15.59
C GLU A 191 11.14 -6.63 14.70
N LEU A 192 10.16 -6.53 13.80
CA LEU A 192 9.93 -5.33 12.99
C LEU A 192 8.94 -4.37 13.64
N GLY A 193 8.27 -4.83 14.72
CA GLY A 193 7.35 -4.03 15.50
C GLY A 193 8.08 -3.03 16.41
N PRO A 194 7.33 -2.15 17.07
CA PRO A 194 7.91 -1.17 17.97
C PRO A 194 8.66 -1.90 19.08
N SER A 195 9.97 -1.66 19.14
CA SER A 195 10.80 -2.05 20.27
C SER A 195 10.23 -1.36 21.52
N GLY A 196 9.83 -2.16 22.50
CA GLY A 196 9.43 -1.65 23.82
C GLY A 196 10.63 -1.13 24.60
#